data_AF-A0A3E4ST17-F1
#
_entry.id   AF-A0A3E4ST17-F1
#
_cell.length_a   1.000
_cell.length_b   1.000
_cell.length_c   1.000
_cell.angle_alpha   90.00
_cell.angle_beta   90.00
_cell.angle_gamma   90.00
#
_symmetry.space_group_name_H-M   'P 1'
#
loop_
_entity.id
_entity.type
_entity.pdbx_description
1 polymer ?
#
loop_
_entity_poly.entity_id
_entity_poly.type
_entity_poly.pdbx_seq_one_letter_code
_entity_poly.pdbx_strand_id
1 'polypeptide(L)'
;MTNGTSRRKRHSVYFKEFIQRWQKSYPPLKRYLHDRYRFYFTFFKYEREIRGMIYTTNWIERLNRDYKRVINMRGAMPNPQAVILLMGTVAQNADIYKYPIYNFLESRLFY
;
A
#
# COMPACT_ATOMS: atom_id res chain seq x y z
N MET A 1 -21.24 -7.36 13.38
CA MET A 1 -20.28 -7.77 12.33
C MET A 1 -20.86 -7.79 10.90
N THR A 2 -21.99 -7.12 10.62
CA THR A 2 -22.74 -7.26 9.33
C THR A 2 -22.45 -6.19 8.27
N ASN A 3 -21.88 -5.04 8.63
CA ASN A 3 -21.76 -3.89 7.73
C ASN A 3 -20.61 -3.97 6.70
N GLY A 4 -19.52 -4.68 7.03
CA GLY A 4 -18.33 -4.77 6.15
C GLY A 4 -18.56 -5.64 4.91
N THR A 5 -19.29 -6.75 5.06
CA THR A 5 -19.56 -7.70 3.97
C THR A 5 -20.51 -7.12 2.92
N SER A 6 -21.50 -6.33 3.35
CA SER A 6 -22.44 -5.64 2.46
C SER A 6 -21.76 -4.56 1.62
N ARG A 7 -20.89 -3.73 2.24
CA ARG A 7 -20.11 -2.70 1.54
C ARG A 7 -19.17 -3.31 0.50
N ARG A 8 -18.45 -4.38 0.86
CA ARG A 8 -17.54 -5.08 -0.07
C ARG A 8 -18.24 -5.54 -1.35
N LYS A 9 -19.42 -6.15 -1.22
CA LYS A 9 -20.21 -6.60 -2.38
C LYS A 9 -20.57 -5.42 -3.28
N ARG A 10 -21.04 -4.32 -2.70
CA ARG A 10 -21.40 -3.10 -3.45
C ARG A 10 -20.21 -2.53 -4.24
N HIS A 11 -19.05 -2.36 -3.61
CA HIS A 11 -17.85 -1.82 -4.28
C HIS A 11 -17.31 -2.76 -5.37
N SER A 12 -17.47 -4.07 -5.21
CA SER A 12 -17.07 -5.03 -6.25
C SER A 12 -17.90 -4.89 -7.53
N VAL A 13 -19.18 -4.51 -7.41
CA VAL A 13 -20.05 -4.25 -8.58
C VAL A 13 -19.60 -2.98 -9.29
N TYR A 14 -19.46 -1.87 -8.56
CA TYR A 14 -18.97 -0.61 -9.14
C TYR A 14 -17.61 -0.73 -9.82
N PHE A 15 -16.71 -1.54 -9.24
CA PHE A 15 -15.41 -1.78 -9.86
C PHE A 15 -15.51 -2.55 -11.18
N LYS A 16 -16.43 -3.51 -11.29
CA LYS A 16 -16.70 -4.22 -12.55
C LYS A 16 -17.28 -3.28 -13.61
N GLU A 17 -18.24 -2.43 -13.23
CA GLU A 17 -18.80 -1.41 -14.13
C GLU A 17 -17.72 -0.42 -14.62
N PHE A 18 -16.85 0.02 -13.71
CA PHE A 18 -15.71 0.87 -14.06
C PHE A 18 -14.79 0.19 -15.09
N ILE A 19 -14.43 -1.08 -14.86
CA ILE A 19 -13.60 -1.83 -15.81
C ILE A 19 -14.32 -1.96 -17.15
N GLN A 20 -15.61 -2.30 -17.16
CA GLN A 20 -16.39 -2.45 -18.39
C GLN A 20 -16.44 -1.17 -19.22
N ARG A 21 -16.55 -0.01 -18.55
CA ARG A 21 -16.53 1.31 -19.18
C ARG A 21 -15.17 1.63 -19.81
N TRP A 22 -14.07 1.31 -19.13
CA TRP A 22 -12.73 1.79 -19.50
C TRP A 22 -11.84 0.75 -20.20
N GLN A 23 -12.23 -0.52 -20.23
CA GLN A 23 -11.43 -1.60 -20.82
C GLN A 23 -11.12 -1.39 -22.31
N LYS A 24 -11.97 -0.66 -23.05
CA LYS A 24 -11.75 -0.36 -24.47
C LYS A 24 -10.55 0.57 -24.66
N SER A 25 -10.43 1.60 -23.82
CA SER A 25 -9.32 2.55 -23.85
C SER A 25 -8.08 2.03 -23.13
N TYR A 26 -8.26 1.17 -22.13
CA TYR A 26 -7.18 0.60 -21.32
C TYR A 26 -7.31 -0.93 -21.24
N PRO A 27 -6.85 -1.67 -22.25
CA PRO A 27 -6.95 -3.13 -22.31
C PRO A 27 -6.42 -3.89 -21.07
N PRO A 28 -5.33 -3.43 -20.40
CA PRO A 28 -4.86 -4.08 -19.18
C PRO A 28 -5.89 -4.09 -18.04
N LEU A 29 -6.91 -3.23 -18.06
CA LEU A 29 -7.93 -3.23 -17.01
C LEU A 29 -8.74 -4.53 -16.97
N LYS A 30 -8.88 -5.23 -18.09
CA LYS A 30 -9.61 -6.50 -18.18
C LYS A 30 -9.07 -7.56 -17.21
N ARG A 31 -7.77 -7.53 -16.89
CA ARG A 31 -7.17 -8.47 -15.94
C ARG A 31 -7.80 -8.39 -14.55
N TYR A 32 -8.26 -7.20 -14.15
CA TYR A 32 -8.83 -6.97 -12.82
C TYR A 32 -10.21 -7.61 -12.61
N LEU A 33 -10.81 -8.19 -13.67
CA LEU A 33 -12.02 -9.01 -13.56
C LEU A 33 -11.74 -10.41 -12.98
N HIS A 34 -10.47 -10.85 -12.94
CA HIS A 34 -10.09 -12.14 -12.38
C HIS A 34 -10.35 -12.21 -10.87
N ASP A 35 -10.77 -13.37 -10.36
CA ASP A 35 -11.20 -13.53 -8.96
C ASP A 35 -10.15 -13.16 -7.92
N ARG A 36 -8.86 -13.29 -8.25
CA ARG A 36 -7.74 -12.84 -7.40
C ARG A 36 -7.89 -11.38 -6.93
N TYR A 37 -8.51 -10.51 -7.73
CA TYR A 37 -8.66 -9.10 -7.39
C TYR A 37 -9.77 -8.83 -6.38
N ARG A 38 -10.55 -9.86 -6.00
CA ARG A 38 -11.45 -9.81 -4.84
C ARG A 38 -10.72 -9.49 -3.54
N PHE A 39 -9.41 -9.77 -3.45
CA PHE A 39 -8.59 -9.42 -2.29
C PHE A 39 -8.31 -7.92 -2.19
N TYR A 40 -8.47 -7.13 -3.25
CA TYR A 40 -8.24 -5.68 -3.17
C TYR A 40 -9.23 -5.01 -2.22
N PHE A 41 -10.41 -5.61 -2.02
CA PHE A 41 -11.44 -5.07 -1.13
C PHE A 41 -11.30 -5.53 0.33
N THR A 42 -10.22 -6.20 0.72
CA THR A 42 -10.01 -6.63 2.11
C THR A 42 -9.84 -5.44 3.06
N PHE A 43 -9.31 -4.32 2.58
CA PHE A 43 -9.14 -3.11 3.39
C PHE A 43 -10.47 -2.58 3.96
N PHE A 44 -11.62 -2.91 3.36
CA PHE A 44 -12.94 -2.52 3.89
C PHE A 44 -13.29 -3.20 5.22
N LYS A 45 -12.53 -4.23 5.61
CA LYS A 45 -12.64 -4.84 6.94
C LYS A 45 -12.05 -3.95 8.05
N TYR A 46 -11.14 -3.04 7.70
CA TYR A 46 -10.51 -2.13 8.67
C TYR A 46 -11.41 -0.92 8.95
N GLU A 47 -11.17 -0.28 10.08
CA GLU A 47 -11.85 0.93 10.53
C GLU A 47 -11.58 2.12 9.58
N ARG A 48 -12.46 3.11 9.57
CA ARG A 48 -12.40 4.20 8.57
C ARG A 48 -11.14 5.06 8.78
N GLU A 49 -10.77 5.22 10.03
CA GLU A 49 -9.67 6.00 10.59
C GLU A 49 -8.32 5.50 10.05
N ILE A 50 -8.19 4.18 9.88
CA ILE A 50 -6.99 3.52 9.36
C ILE A 50 -6.94 3.47 7.83
N ARG A 51 -8.10 3.41 7.15
CA ARG A 51 -8.13 3.20 5.69
C ARG A 51 -7.30 4.21 4.91
N GLY A 52 -7.28 5.47 5.34
CA GLY A 52 -6.44 6.51 4.71
C GLY A 52 -4.95 6.13 4.71
N MET A 53 -4.48 5.51 5.80
CA MET A 53 -3.11 5.03 5.94
C MET A 53 -2.82 3.80 5.07
N ILE A 54 -3.83 2.99 4.77
CA ILE A 54 -3.70 1.84 3.86
C ILE A 54 -3.68 2.30 2.40
N TYR A 55 -4.46 3.33 2.04
CA TYR A 55 -4.55 3.82 0.66
C TYR A 55 -3.37 4.67 0.24
N THR A 56 -2.72 5.35 1.19
CA THR A 56 -1.60 6.22 0.87
C THR A 56 -0.36 5.40 0.51
N THR A 57 0.28 5.78 -0.59
CA THR A 57 1.60 5.26 -0.98
C THR A 57 2.74 6.13 -0.44
N ASN A 58 2.43 7.23 0.26
CA ASN A 58 3.43 8.21 0.71
C ASN A 58 4.55 7.58 1.55
N TRP A 59 4.21 6.63 2.42
CA TRP A 59 5.18 5.97 3.30
C TRP A 59 6.18 5.13 2.51
N ILE A 60 5.67 4.26 1.63
CA ILE A 60 6.53 3.39 0.82
C ILE A 60 7.29 4.18 -0.25
N GLU A 61 6.68 5.21 -0.83
CA GLU A 61 7.33 6.09 -1.80
C GLU A 61 8.43 6.94 -1.18
N ARG A 62 8.22 7.45 0.05
CA ARG A 62 9.25 8.15 0.82
C ARG A 62 10.44 7.23 1.09
N LEU A 63 10.19 6.05 1.65
CA LEU A 63 11.26 5.08 1.93
C LEU A 63 12.02 4.69 0.66
N ASN A 64 11.31 4.39 -0.43
CA ASN A 64 11.92 4.05 -1.72
C ASN A 64 12.74 5.22 -2.30
N ARG A 65 12.31 6.46 -2.10
CA ARG A 65 13.06 7.66 -2.50
C ARG A 65 14.37 7.77 -1.74
N ASP A 66 14.34 7.53 -0.43
CA ASP A 66 15.53 7.58 0.41
C ASP A 66 16.53 6.48 0.03
N TYR A 67 16.04 5.25 -0.21
CA TYR A 67 16.88 4.16 -0.75
C TYR A 67 17.51 4.52 -2.10
N LYS A 68 16.71 5.01 -3.06
CA LYS A 68 17.22 5.41 -4.37
C LYS A 68 18.28 6.50 -4.27
N ARG A 69 18.09 7.50 -3.41
CA ARG A 69 19.09 8.56 -3.20
C ARG A 69 20.43 7.98 -2.76
N VAL A 70 20.42 7.12 -1.76
CA VAL A 70 21.65 6.56 -1.18
C VAL A 70 22.36 5.60 -2.15
N ILE A 71 21.60 4.80 -2.90
CA ILE A 71 22.14 3.90 -3.93
C ILE A 71 22.75 4.71 -5.09
N ASN A 72 22.02 5.71 -5.60
CA ASN A 72 22.47 6.51 -6.74
C ASN A 72 23.77 7.27 -6.44
N MET A 73 23.98 7.72 -5.20
CA MET A 73 25.22 8.39 -4.79
C MET A 73 26.44 7.45 -4.76
N ARG A 74 26.23 6.15 -4.54
CA ARG A 74 27.31 5.16 -4.36
C ARG A 74 27.67 4.42 -5.66
N GLY A 75 26.82 4.45 -6.68
CA GLY A 75 27.08 3.80 -7.97
C GLY A 75 27.08 2.27 -7.84
N ALA A 76 28.16 1.63 -8.29
CA ALA A 76 28.28 0.18 -8.27
C ALA A 76 28.57 -0.34 -6.85
N MET A 77 27.83 -1.38 -6.43
CA MET A 77 27.99 -1.99 -5.12
C MET A 77 28.89 -3.22 -5.21
N PRO A 78 29.73 -3.48 -4.20
CA PRO A 78 30.73 -4.55 -4.26
C PRO A 78 30.11 -5.96 -4.20
N ASN A 79 28.97 -6.13 -3.52
CA ASN A 79 28.21 -7.38 -3.46
C ASN A 79 26.76 -7.12 -3.00
N PRO A 80 25.84 -8.08 -3.14
CA PRO A 80 24.44 -7.92 -2.70
C PRO A 80 24.26 -7.71 -1.19
N GLN A 81 25.13 -8.28 -0.35
CA GLN A 81 25.05 -8.14 1.11
C GLN A 81 25.30 -6.69 1.55
N ALA A 82 26.23 -5.99 0.88
CA ALA A 82 26.50 -4.58 1.12
C ALA A 82 25.27 -3.71 0.83
N VAL A 83 24.45 -4.10 -0.15
CA VAL A 83 23.18 -3.41 -0.48
C VAL A 83 22.16 -3.59 0.64
N ILE A 84 22.00 -4.81 1.14
CA ILE A 84 21.09 -5.11 2.26
C ILE A 84 21.51 -4.33 3.51
N LEU A 85 22.80 -4.35 3.85
CA LEU A 85 23.33 -3.59 4.98
C LEU A 85 23.02 -2.10 4.83
N LEU A 86 23.29 -1.53 3.66
CA LEU A 86 23.02 -0.14 3.37
C LEU A 86 21.54 0.22 3.50
N MET A 87 20.65 -0.54 2.88
CA MET A 87 19.21 -0.33 3.01
C MET A 87 18.76 -0.45 4.47
N GLY A 88 19.30 -1.43 5.21
CA GLY A 88 19.06 -1.61 6.64
C GLY A 88 19.46 -0.37 7.45
N THR A 89 20.64 0.20 7.20
CA THR A 89 21.08 1.43 7.89
C THR A 89 20.20 2.63 7.57
N VAL A 90 19.72 2.77 6.32
CA VAL A 90 18.82 3.86 5.94
C VAL A 90 17.47 3.72 6.64
N ALA A 91 16.96 2.49 6.73
CA ALA A 91 15.70 2.22 7.43
C ALA A 91 15.80 2.48 8.94
N GLN A 92 16.92 2.09 9.57
CA GLN A 92 17.15 2.28 11.00
C GLN A 92 17.31 3.76 11.38
N ASN A 93 17.94 4.56 10.52
CA ASN A 93 18.19 5.98 10.77
C ASN A 93 17.00 6.90 10.39
N ALA A 94 15.83 6.33 10.06
CA ALA A 94 14.69 7.11 9.63
C ALA A 94 13.90 7.68 10.83
N ASP A 95 14.25 8.89 11.27
CA ASP A 95 13.63 9.57 12.42
C ASP A 95 12.14 9.89 12.25
N ILE A 96 11.63 9.89 11.03
CA ILE A 96 10.24 10.24 10.69
C ILE A 96 9.24 9.26 11.34
N TYR A 97 9.68 8.03 11.62
CA TYR A 97 8.87 6.98 12.24
C TYR A 97 8.92 6.98 13.77
N LYS A 98 9.63 7.95 14.39
CA LYS A 98 9.74 8.07 15.85
C LYS A 98 8.42 8.46 16.51
N TYR A 99 7.54 9.17 15.79
CA TYR A 99 6.29 9.68 16.33
C TYR A 99 5.14 8.70 16.11
N PRO A 100 4.26 8.52 17.12
CA PRO A 100 3.10 7.64 16.97
C PRO A 100 2.11 8.22 15.96
N ILE A 101 1.49 7.34 15.21
CA ILE A 101 0.43 7.69 14.28
C ILE A 101 -0.88 7.64 15.06
N TYR A 102 -1.46 8.80 15.33
CA TYR A 102 -2.66 8.95 16.16
C TYR A 102 -3.86 8.14 15.64
N ASN A 103 -4.02 8.05 14.31
CA ASN A 103 -5.08 7.24 13.69
C ASN A 103 -5.02 5.75 14.07
N PHE A 104 -3.85 5.22 14.46
CA PHE A 104 -3.72 3.83 14.93
C PHE A 104 -3.99 3.70 16.42
N LEU A 105 -3.74 4.76 17.22
CA LEU A 105 -4.04 4.78 18.66
C LEU A 105 -5.54 4.77 18.94
N GLU A 106 -6.33 5.36 18.07
CA GLU A 106 -7.80 5.39 18.21
C GLU A 106 -8.47 4.07 17.76
N SER A 107 -7.72 3.20 17.09
CA SER A 107 -8.30 2.02 16.45
C SER A 107 -8.47 0.85 17.41
N ARG A 108 -9.62 0.17 17.35
CA ARG A 108 -9.88 -1.03 18.16
C ARG A 108 -9.18 -2.29 17.67
N LEU A 109 -8.44 -2.23 16.56
CA LEU A 109 -7.73 -3.40 16.00
C LEU A 109 -6.43 -3.73 16.71
N PHE A 110 -5.87 -2.79 17.49
CA PHE A 110 -4.55 -2.91 18.11
C PHE A 110 -4.62 -2.94 19.66
N TYR A 111 -5.83 -3.11 20.21
CA TYR A 111 -6.12 -3.26 21.65
C TYR A 111 -7.03 -4.46 21.90
#